data_AF-A0A815EDK3-F1
#
_entry.id   AF-A0A815EDK3-F1
#
_cell.length_a   1.000
_cell.length_b   1.000
_cell.length_c   1.000
_cell.angle_alpha   90.00
_cell.angle_beta   90.00
_cell.angle_gamma   90.00
#
_symmetry.space_group_name_H-M   'P 1'
#
loop_
_entity.id
_entity.type
_entity.pdbx_description
1 polymer ?
#
loop_
_entity_poly.entity_id
_entity_poly.type
_entity_poly.pdbx_seq_one_letter_code
_entity_poly.pdbx_strand_id
1 'polypeptide(L)'
;MTTISIEFCFITILILFIFIINISHILYVIICKYDNKNTYFHLILFNFSFSSLIIVIWLLPFFYFRIIWSSESFIWRLWSYLFHIVDAVQLYSLLLLITSTNIINLSLQRCCIFLSWIAPLITYSPILWLSSSSSSSSYDKIDYYPYRRLSIDIPWWILPTLYSCTYLVPIFISFLLIGITICWPWIYKQYKKRENAAQRQENEHRENMAELTSLVETVLNFELDQSTISTLNTWVPSIINLYHIFQMH
;
A
#
# COMPACT_ATOMS: atom_id res chain seq x y z
N MET A 1 -46.38 -9.18 22.09
CA MET A 1 -44.99 -9.13 22.61
C MET A 1 -44.11 -9.95 21.68
N THR A 2 -43.31 -9.31 20.85
CA THR A 2 -42.28 -9.99 20.07
C THR A 2 -41.14 -10.34 21.02
N THR A 3 -41.03 -11.61 21.39
CA THR A 3 -39.92 -12.11 22.20
C THR A 3 -38.63 -11.98 21.41
N ILE A 4 -37.72 -11.11 21.87
CA ILE A 4 -36.35 -11.04 21.36
C ILE A 4 -35.72 -12.41 21.59
N SER A 5 -35.20 -13.05 20.53
CA SER A 5 -34.57 -14.36 20.68
C SER A 5 -33.27 -14.24 21.47
N ILE A 6 -32.98 -15.26 22.28
CA ILE A 6 -31.72 -15.35 23.03
C ILE A 6 -30.51 -15.26 22.08
N GLU A 7 -30.61 -15.84 20.88
CA GLU A 7 -29.60 -15.75 19.82
C GLU A 7 -29.31 -14.30 19.40
N PHE A 8 -30.35 -13.48 19.21
CA PHE A 8 -30.18 -12.07 18.86
C PHE A 8 -29.48 -11.30 19.98
N CYS A 9 -29.80 -11.61 21.23
CA CYS A 9 -29.14 -11.01 22.40
C CYS A 9 -27.63 -11.36 22.41
N PHE A 10 -27.27 -12.63 22.22
CA PHE A 10 -25.87 -13.07 22.16
C PHE A 10 -25.10 -12.42 21.00
N ILE A 11 -25.69 -12.37 19.81
CA ILE A 11 -25.06 -11.72 18.65
C ILE A 11 -24.83 -10.23 18.92
N THR A 12 -25.81 -9.54 19.52
CA THR A 12 -25.70 -8.11 19.84
C THR A 12 -24.61 -7.84 20.87
N ILE A 13 -24.51 -8.68 21.90
CA ILE A 13 -23.45 -8.61 22.91
C ILE A 13 -22.07 -8.85 22.28
N LEU A 14 -21.94 -9.84 21.39
CA LEU A 14 -20.70 -10.13 20.68
C LEU A 14 -20.26 -8.94 19.82
N ILE A 15 -21.21 -8.35 19.08
CA ILE A 15 -20.97 -7.15 18.26
C ILE A 15 -20.51 -5.98 19.13
N LEU A 16 -21.16 -5.76 20.28
CA LEU A 16 -20.77 -4.72 21.24
C LEU A 16 -19.36 -4.96 21.79
N PHE A 17 -19.01 -6.21 22.10
CA PHE A 17 -17.67 -6.57 22.57
C PHE A 17 -16.60 -6.29 21.52
N ILE A 18 -16.84 -6.68 20.26
CA ILE A 18 -15.95 -6.38 19.12
C ILE A 18 -15.82 -4.87 18.95
N PHE A 19 -16.91 -4.11 19.07
CA PHE A 19 -16.90 -2.65 18.99
C PHE A 19 -15.97 -2.02 20.04
N ILE A 20 -16.13 -2.43 21.31
CA ILE A 20 -15.33 -1.91 22.42
C ILE A 20 -13.85 -2.22 22.21
N ILE A 21 -13.50 -3.46 21.86
CA ILE A 21 -12.10 -3.85 21.61
C ILE A 21 -11.46 -2.99 20.53
N ASN A 22 -12.15 -2.80 19.40
CA ASN A 22 -11.58 -2.05 18.29
C ASN A 22 -11.45 -0.55 18.60
N ILE A 23 -12.38 0.03 19.36
CA ILE A 23 -12.21 1.39 19.90
C ILE A 23 -11.00 1.47 20.82
N SER A 24 -10.85 0.51 21.74
CA SER A 24 -9.70 0.45 22.64
C SER A 24 -8.38 0.34 21.89
N HIS A 25 -8.31 -0.47 20.82
CA HIS A 25 -7.12 -0.54 19.95
C HIS A 25 -6.83 0.76 19.21
N ILE A 26 -7.84 1.44 18.68
CA ILE A 26 -7.64 2.74 18.02
C ILE A 26 -7.14 3.78 19.03
N LEU A 27 -7.75 3.84 20.21
CA LEU A 27 -7.32 4.74 21.29
C LEU A 27 -5.89 4.42 21.73
N TYR A 28 -5.56 3.15 21.89
CA TYR A 28 -4.20 2.69 22.20
C TYR A 28 -3.21 3.17 21.13
N VAL A 29 -3.51 2.98 19.84
CA VAL A 29 -2.65 3.41 18.74
C VAL A 29 -2.47 4.94 18.72
N ILE A 30 -3.52 5.71 19.02
CA ILE A 30 -3.45 7.18 19.08
C ILE A 30 -2.56 7.63 20.24
N ILE A 31 -2.70 7.02 21.42
CA ILE A 31 -1.97 7.39 22.64
C ILE A 31 -0.51 6.95 22.56
N CYS A 32 -0.24 5.72 22.10
CA CYS A 32 1.09 5.12 22.07
C CYS A 32 1.92 5.49 20.81
N LYS A 33 1.48 6.49 20.02
CA LYS A 33 2.15 6.97 18.80
C LYS A 33 3.60 7.46 19.01
N TYR A 34 4.10 7.49 20.24
CA TYR A 34 5.38 8.06 20.64
C TYR A 34 6.60 7.15 20.46
N ASP A 35 6.43 5.84 20.19
CA ASP A 35 7.57 4.93 20.01
C ASP A 35 7.78 4.58 18.52
N ASN A 36 8.72 5.28 17.88
CA ASN A 36 8.98 5.24 16.43
C ASN A 36 9.37 3.86 15.88
N LYS A 37 9.65 2.87 16.72
CA LYS A 37 10.16 1.56 16.28
C LYS A 37 9.11 0.69 15.58
N ASN A 38 7.81 0.93 15.80
CA ASN A 38 6.73 0.08 15.29
C ASN A 38 5.64 0.86 14.52
N THR A 39 5.93 2.04 13.96
CA THR A 39 4.92 2.91 13.32
C THR A 39 4.09 2.19 12.25
N TYR A 40 4.67 1.21 11.55
CA TYR A 40 3.96 0.41 10.56
C TYR A 40 2.87 -0.49 11.15
N PHE A 41 3.24 -1.31 12.14
CA PHE A 41 2.32 -2.22 12.80
C PHE A 41 1.11 -1.45 13.34
N HIS A 42 1.36 -0.28 13.95
CA HIS A 42 0.31 0.62 14.42
C HIS A 42 -0.61 1.12 13.30
N LEU A 43 -0.07 1.45 12.11
CA LEU A 43 -0.86 1.89 10.96
C LEU A 43 -1.75 0.77 10.41
N ILE A 44 -1.23 -0.46 10.27
CA ILE A 44 -2.06 -1.59 9.82
C ILE A 44 -3.10 -1.94 10.89
N LEU A 45 -2.70 -1.96 12.16
CA LEU A 45 -3.61 -2.25 13.28
C LEU A 45 -4.75 -1.22 13.35
N PHE A 46 -4.44 0.05 13.09
CA PHE A 46 -5.44 1.08 12.94
C PHE A 46 -6.38 0.78 11.76
N ASN A 47 -5.86 0.44 10.59
CA ASN A 47 -6.68 0.12 9.41
C ASN A 47 -7.59 -1.10 9.64
N PHE A 48 -7.05 -2.14 10.27
CA PHE A 48 -7.80 -3.33 10.69
C PHE A 48 -8.90 -2.98 11.69
N SER A 49 -8.57 -2.22 12.74
CA SER A 49 -9.54 -1.85 13.77
C SER A 49 -10.63 -0.93 13.21
N PHE A 50 -10.25 0.00 12.33
CA PHE A 50 -11.17 0.92 11.68
C PHE A 50 -12.16 0.23 10.75
N SER A 51 -11.68 -0.68 9.88
CA SER A 51 -12.56 -1.50 9.03
C SER A 51 -13.48 -2.40 9.86
N SER A 52 -12.97 -3.00 10.95
CA SER A 52 -13.79 -3.78 11.88
C SER A 52 -14.91 -2.95 12.54
N LEU A 53 -14.66 -1.69 12.87
CA LEU A 53 -15.70 -0.80 13.43
C LEU A 53 -16.79 -0.50 12.41
N ILE A 54 -16.42 -0.22 11.15
CA ILE A 54 -17.39 0.03 10.09
C ILE A 54 -18.31 -1.19 9.92
N ILE A 55 -17.75 -2.40 9.88
CA ILE A 55 -18.52 -3.66 9.76
C ILE A 55 -19.50 -3.80 10.91
N VAL A 56 -19.05 -3.60 12.16
CA VAL A 56 -19.90 -3.68 13.35
C VAL A 56 -21.05 -2.65 13.30
N ILE A 57 -20.74 -1.40 12.95
CA ILE A 57 -21.73 -0.33 12.83
C ILE A 57 -22.76 -0.66 11.74
N TRP A 58 -22.35 -1.33 10.65
CA TRP A 58 -23.25 -1.70 9.55
C TRP A 58 -24.05 -2.98 9.79
N LEU A 59 -23.54 -3.92 10.60
CA LEU A 59 -24.25 -5.14 10.99
C LEU A 59 -25.48 -4.85 11.86
N LEU A 60 -25.38 -3.90 12.79
CA LEU A 60 -26.48 -3.51 13.69
C LEU A 60 -27.78 -3.11 12.94
N PRO A 61 -27.74 -2.13 12.01
CA PRO A 61 -28.92 -1.77 11.22
C PRO A 61 -29.30 -2.88 10.22
N PHE A 62 -28.35 -3.68 9.72
CA PHE A 62 -28.70 -4.78 8.81
C PHE A 62 -29.65 -5.79 9.45
N PHE A 63 -29.41 -6.22 10.68
CA PHE A 63 -30.33 -7.14 11.35
C PHE A 63 -31.74 -6.56 11.55
N TYR A 64 -31.86 -5.23 11.63
CA TYR A 64 -33.14 -4.53 11.77
C TYR A 64 -33.84 -4.27 10.43
N PHE A 65 -33.10 -3.80 9.42
CA PHE A 65 -33.65 -3.38 8.12
C PHE A 65 -33.68 -4.49 7.06
N ARG A 66 -33.07 -5.66 7.31
CA ARG A 66 -33.08 -6.80 6.38
C ARG A 66 -34.49 -7.25 5.98
N ILE A 67 -35.48 -7.05 6.85
CA ILE A 67 -36.88 -7.43 6.59
C ILE A 67 -37.58 -6.40 5.68
N ILE A 68 -37.05 -5.18 5.60
CA ILE A 68 -37.66 -4.05 4.89
C ILE A 68 -37.11 -3.92 3.47
N TRP A 69 -35.85 -4.28 3.23
CA TRP A 69 -35.25 -4.14 1.90
C TRP A 69 -35.49 -5.35 1.01
N SER A 70 -36.10 -5.12 -0.16
CA SER A 70 -36.02 -6.07 -1.27
C SER A 70 -34.56 -6.21 -1.70
N SER A 71 -34.12 -7.44 -1.95
CA SER A 71 -32.80 -7.75 -2.52
C SER A 71 -32.59 -7.13 -3.91
N GLU A 72 -33.66 -6.74 -4.60
CA GLU A 72 -33.60 -6.08 -5.90
C GLU A 72 -33.38 -4.56 -5.78
N SER A 73 -33.57 -4.00 -4.58
CA SER A 73 -33.44 -2.56 -4.36
C SER A 73 -31.99 -2.10 -4.55
N PHE A 74 -31.83 -0.91 -5.13
CA PHE A 74 -30.51 -0.29 -5.25
C PHE A 74 -29.86 -0.07 -3.88
N ILE A 75 -30.67 0.24 -2.85
CA ILE A 75 -30.20 0.43 -1.47
C ILE A 75 -29.56 -0.84 -0.93
N TRP A 76 -30.18 -2.01 -1.14
CA TRP A 76 -29.61 -3.29 -0.72
C TRP A 76 -28.31 -3.60 -1.47
N ARG A 77 -28.27 -3.39 -2.80
CA ARG A 77 -27.07 -3.62 -3.61
C ARG A 77 -25.90 -2.72 -3.21
N LEU A 78 -26.17 -1.44 -2.98
CA LEU A 78 -25.17 -0.48 -2.52
C LEU A 78 -24.66 -0.85 -1.13
N TRP A 79 -25.55 -1.18 -0.20
CA TRP A 79 -25.17 -1.62 1.14
C TRP A 79 -24.32 -2.91 1.08
N SER A 80 -24.74 -3.91 0.31
CA SER A 80 -24.01 -5.17 0.14
C SER A 80 -22.64 -4.97 -0.49
N TYR A 81 -22.55 -4.17 -1.55
CA TYR A 81 -21.29 -3.80 -2.20
C TYR A 81 -20.33 -3.15 -1.20
N LEU A 82 -20.78 -2.11 -0.50
CA LEU A 82 -19.97 -1.42 0.48
C LEU A 82 -19.55 -2.36 1.62
N PHE A 83 -20.47 -3.17 2.14
CA PHE A 83 -20.18 -4.11 3.22
C PHE A 83 -19.07 -5.10 2.84
N HIS A 84 -19.14 -5.70 1.65
CA HIS A 84 -18.13 -6.65 1.18
C HIS A 84 -16.77 -6.00 0.92
N ILE A 85 -16.73 -4.73 0.49
CA ILE A 85 -15.47 -3.98 0.41
C ILE A 85 -14.81 -3.89 1.77
N VAL A 86 -15.55 -3.46 2.79
CA VAL A 86 -15.00 -3.25 4.13
C VAL A 86 -14.58 -4.58 4.77
N ASP A 87 -15.36 -5.64 4.58
CA ASP A 87 -15.03 -7.01 5.01
C ASP A 87 -13.72 -7.50 4.39
N ALA A 88 -13.54 -7.30 3.07
CA ALA A 88 -12.29 -7.63 2.39
C ALA A 88 -11.11 -6.76 2.85
N VAL A 89 -11.31 -5.47 3.10
CA VAL A 89 -10.29 -4.58 3.68
C VAL A 89 -9.84 -5.11 5.04
N GLN A 90 -10.78 -5.55 5.88
CA GLN A 90 -10.46 -6.12 7.20
C GLN A 90 -9.59 -7.37 7.05
N LEU A 91 -9.98 -8.30 6.16
CA LEU A 91 -9.22 -9.51 5.87
C LEU A 91 -7.81 -9.20 5.34
N TYR A 92 -7.70 -8.26 4.41
CA TYR A 92 -6.41 -7.85 3.83
C TYR A 92 -5.52 -7.18 4.88
N SER A 93 -6.12 -6.41 5.80
CA SER A 93 -5.39 -5.78 6.90
C SER A 93 -4.89 -6.80 7.92
N LEU A 94 -5.69 -7.83 8.22
CA LEU A 94 -5.27 -8.95 9.07
C LEU A 94 -4.07 -9.68 8.44
N LEU A 95 -4.13 -9.89 7.14
CA LEU A 95 -3.08 -10.54 6.39
C LEU A 95 -1.80 -9.72 6.35
N LEU A 96 -1.92 -8.40 6.18
CA LEU A 96 -0.81 -7.46 6.31
C LEU A 96 -0.23 -7.46 7.73
N LEU A 97 -1.04 -7.60 8.78
CA LEU A 97 -0.55 -7.75 10.16
C LEU A 97 0.27 -9.03 10.31
N ILE A 98 -0.22 -10.17 9.81
CA ILE A 98 0.47 -11.46 9.89
C ILE A 98 1.78 -11.46 9.08
N THR A 99 1.76 -10.84 7.91
CA THR A 99 2.91 -10.74 7.00
C THR A 99 3.82 -9.55 7.30
N SER A 100 3.48 -8.73 8.30
CA SER A 100 4.26 -7.53 8.63
C SER A 100 5.63 -7.94 9.15
N THR A 101 6.65 -7.68 8.35
CA THR A 101 8.05 -7.77 8.75
C THR A 101 8.61 -6.36 8.83
N ASN A 102 9.44 -6.09 9.84
CA ASN A 102 10.11 -4.80 10.04
C ASN A 102 11.13 -4.44 8.93
N ILE A 103 11.17 -5.20 7.84
CA ILE A 103 12.13 -5.09 6.74
C ILE A 103 11.58 -4.20 5.61
N ILE A 104 10.26 -4.05 5.50
CA ILE A 104 9.60 -3.34 4.39
C ILE A 104 9.70 -1.81 4.59
N ASN A 105 9.97 -1.07 3.51
CA ASN A 105 10.01 0.40 3.51
C ASN A 105 8.60 1.02 3.74
N LEU A 106 8.53 2.12 4.48
CA LEU A 106 7.31 2.87 4.83
C LEU A 106 6.45 3.26 3.61
N SER A 107 7.07 3.63 2.49
CA SER A 107 6.34 4.00 1.27
C SER A 107 5.60 2.82 0.65
N LEU A 108 6.25 1.64 0.60
CA LEU A 108 5.61 0.42 0.09
C LEU A 108 4.46 0.00 1.01
N GLN A 109 4.65 0.13 2.31
CA GLN A 109 3.64 -0.16 3.32
C GLN A 109 2.36 0.69 3.18
N ARG A 110 2.52 2.01 2.96
CA ARG A 110 1.38 2.91 2.67
C ARG A 110 0.68 2.52 1.37
N CYS A 111 1.44 2.13 0.35
CA CYS A 111 0.90 1.61 -0.90
C CYS A 111 0.08 0.33 -0.66
N CYS A 112 0.57 -0.62 0.15
CA CYS A 112 -0.18 -1.84 0.49
C CYS A 112 -1.51 -1.55 1.22
N ILE A 113 -1.52 -0.60 2.16
CA ILE A 113 -2.77 -0.16 2.83
C ILE A 113 -3.71 0.50 1.82
N PHE A 114 -3.20 1.33 0.92
CA PHE A 114 -4.02 1.95 -0.11
C PHE A 114 -4.62 0.93 -1.08
N LEU A 115 -3.80 -0.03 -1.53
CA LEU A 115 -4.24 -1.14 -2.38
C LEU A 115 -5.25 -2.02 -1.67
N SER A 116 -5.19 -2.15 -0.34
CA SER A 116 -6.15 -2.95 0.40
C SER A 116 -7.57 -2.39 0.34
N TRP A 117 -7.72 -1.09 0.08
CA TRP A 117 -9.01 -0.43 -0.18
C TRP A 117 -9.40 -0.43 -1.66
N ILE A 118 -8.45 -0.16 -2.56
CA ILE A 118 -8.76 -0.07 -4.00
C ILE A 118 -9.10 -1.43 -4.61
N ALA A 119 -8.36 -2.49 -4.28
CA ALA A 119 -8.57 -3.78 -4.90
C ALA A 119 -10.00 -4.30 -4.67
N PRO A 120 -10.55 -4.29 -3.42
CA PRO A 120 -11.94 -4.67 -3.19
C PRO A 120 -12.97 -3.77 -3.90
N LEU A 121 -12.73 -2.45 -3.99
CA LEU A 121 -13.64 -1.53 -4.70
C LEU A 121 -13.85 -1.95 -6.16
N ILE A 122 -12.75 -2.25 -6.86
CA ILE A 122 -12.82 -2.65 -8.27
C ILE A 122 -13.46 -4.04 -8.38
N THR A 123 -13.06 -4.97 -7.52
CA THR A 123 -13.45 -6.37 -7.69
C THR A 123 -14.87 -6.68 -7.28
N TYR A 124 -15.40 -6.01 -6.25
CA TYR A 124 -16.80 -6.17 -5.84
C TYR A 124 -17.76 -5.31 -6.68
N SER A 125 -17.26 -4.46 -7.58
CA SER A 125 -18.10 -3.60 -8.43
C SER A 125 -19.21 -4.33 -9.21
N PRO A 126 -19.07 -5.61 -9.65
CA PRO A 126 -20.16 -6.35 -10.29
C PRO A 126 -21.41 -6.51 -9.41
N ILE A 127 -21.29 -6.45 -8.08
CA ILE A 127 -22.45 -6.51 -7.15
C ILE A 127 -23.45 -5.39 -7.45
N LEU A 128 -22.97 -4.20 -7.82
CA LEU A 128 -23.83 -3.06 -8.14
C LEU A 128 -24.70 -3.30 -9.38
N TRP A 129 -24.23 -4.14 -10.30
CA TRP A 129 -24.85 -4.43 -11.59
C TRP A 129 -25.69 -5.71 -11.60
N LEU A 130 -25.76 -6.42 -10.46
CA LEU A 130 -26.69 -7.53 -10.28
C LEU A 130 -28.12 -7.04 -10.55
N SER A 131 -28.77 -7.63 -11.55
CA SER A 131 -30.19 -7.42 -11.85
C SER A 131 -30.84 -8.78 -12.05
N SER A 132 -32.03 -8.98 -11.48
CA SER A 132 -32.83 -10.21 -11.57
C SER A 132 -33.48 -10.44 -12.94
N SER A 133 -33.12 -9.66 -13.97
CA SER A 133 -33.84 -9.65 -15.25
C SER A 133 -33.45 -10.76 -16.26
N SER A 134 -32.66 -11.77 -15.87
CA SER A 134 -32.19 -12.80 -16.80
C SER A 134 -32.02 -14.21 -16.22
N SER A 135 -33.06 -14.76 -15.59
CA SER A 135 -33.10 -16.16 -15.13
C SER A 135 -34.46 -16.83 -15.41
N SER A 136 -34.85 -16.91 -16.68
CA SER A 136 -35.97 -17.77 -17.12
C SER A 136 -35.63 -19.27 -17.09
N SER A 137 -34.39 -19.66 -16.74
CA SER A 137 -33.95 -21.04 -16.53
C SER A 137 -33.86 -21.36 -15.04
N SER A 138 -34.67 -22.33 -14.59
CA SER A 138 -34.69 -22.87 -13.22
C SER A 138 -33.40 -23.57 -12.76
N TYR A 139 -32.31 -23.51 -13.54
CA TYR A 139 -31.06 -24.23 -13.31
C TYR A 139 -29.88 -23.37 -12.83
N ASP A 140 -30.01 -22.03 -12.79
CA ASP A 140 -28.89 -21.11 -12.48
C ASP A 140 -28.92 -20.51 -11.06
N LYS A 141 -29.71 -21.08 -10.16
CA LYS A 141 -29.89 -20.56 -8.79
C LYS A 141 -28.81 -21.10 -7.86
N ILE A 142 -27.81 -20.28 -7.53
CA ILE A 142 -26.80 -20.62 -6.53
C ILE A 142 -27.00 -19.73 -5.30
N ASP A 143 -27.17 -20.37 -4.15
CA ASP A 143 -27.36 -19.69 -2.86
C ASP A 143 -26.08 -18.97 -2.40
N TYR A 144 -26.20 -17.68 -2.10
CA TYR A 144 -25.12 -16.90 -1.49
C TYR A 144 -24.98 -17.24 0.00
N TYR A 145 -23.98 -18.06 0.35
CA TYR A 145 -23.57 -18.32 1.74
C TYR A 145 -22.41 -17.38 2.13
N PRO A 146 -22.40 -16.82 3.36
CA PRO A 146 -22.84 -17.48 4.60
C PRO A 146 -24.22 -17.05 5.16
N TYR A 147 -24.94 -16.10 4.55
CA TYR A 147 -26.15 -15.51 5.14
C TYR A 147 -27.49 -16.13 4.67
N ARG A 148 -27.56 -17.46 4.54
CA ARG A 148 -28.69 -18.43 4.50
C ARG A 148 -30.10 -18.09 3.95
N ARG A 149 -30.45 -16.86 3.56
CA ARG A 149 -31.79 -16.46 3.06
C ARG A 149 -31.72 -15.23 2.15
N LEU A 150 -30.66 -15.12 1.35
CA LEU A 150 -30.62 -14.20 0.22
C LEU A 150 -30.39 -15.08 -1.00
N SER A 151 -31.45 -15.79 -1.41
CA SER A 151 -31.52 -16.43 -2.74
C SER A 151 -31.65 -15.30 -3.76
N ILE A 152 -30.54 -14.60 -3.97
CA ILE A 152 -30.39 -13.71 -5.11
C ILE A 152 -29.93 -14.59 -6.24
N ASP A 153 -30.55 -14.44 -7.40
CA ASP A 153 -30.06 -14.99 -8.65
C ASP A 153 -28.71 -14.31 -8.95
N ILE A 154 -27.65 -14.81 -8.34
CA ILE A 154 -26.28 -14.40 -8.63
C ILE A 154 -25.86 -15.22 -9.83
N PRO A 155 -25.58 -14.59 -10.97
CA PRO A 155 -25.06 -15.31 -12.12
C PRO A 155 -23.82 -16.11 -11.71
N TRP A 156 -23.77 -17.38 -12.10
CA TRP A 156 -22.72 -18.32 -11.70
C TRP A 156 -21.30 -17.80 -12.03
N TRP A 157 -21.16 -16.89 -13.00
CA TRP A 157 -19.90 -16.26 -13.37
C TRP A 157 -19.38 -15.23 -12.36
N ILE A 158 -20.18 -14.76 -11.40
CA ILE A 158 -19.73 -13.85 -10.32
C ILE A 158 -19.06 -14.62 -9.18
N LEU A 159 -19.41 -15.89 -8.97
CA LEU A 159 -18.81 -16.74 -7.92
C LEU A 159 -17.29 -16.88 -8.04
N PRO A 160 -16.70 -17.18 -9.21
CA PRO A 160 -15.26 -17.18 -9.38
C PRO A 160 -14.61 -15.84 -9.02
N THR A 161 -15.26 -14.72 -9.36
CA THR A 161 -14.76 -13.37 -9.03
C THR A 161 -14.77 -13.13 -7.53
N LEU A 162 -15.89 -13.43 -6.86
CA LEU A 162 -16.00 -13.33 -5.40
C LEU A 162 -14.98 -14.23 -4.69
N TYR A 163 -14.93 -15.51 -5.07
CA TYR A 163 -14.02 -16.49 -4.46
C TYR A 163 -12.56 -16.11 -4.68
N SER A 164 -12.24 -15.59 -5.87
CA SER A 164 -10.91 -15.09 -6.16
C SER A 164 -10.56 -13.89 -5.30
N CYS A 165 -11.52 -13.03 -5.00
CA CYS A 165 -11.27 -11.80 -4.23
C CYS A 165 -11.23 -12.04 -2.72
N THR A 166 -12.09 -12.89 -2.20
CA THR A 166 -12.08 -13.23 -0.77
C THR A 166 -10.86 -14.07 -0.41
N TYR A 167 -10.39 -14.94 -1.31
CA TYR A 167 -9.35 -15.92 -0.97
C TYR A 167 -8.09 -15.82 -1.84
N LEU A 168 -8.19 -15.86 -3.17
CA LEU A 168 -6.99 -15.94 -4.03
C LEU A 168 -6.15 -14.66 -4.06
N VAL A 169 -6.78 -13.50 -4.20
CA VAL A 169 -6.11 -12.18 -4.25
C VAL A 169 -5.34 -11.90 -2.96
N PRO A 170 -5.93 -12.03 -1.75
CA PRO A 170 -5.17 -11.86 -0.51
C PRO A 170 -4.03 -12.87 -0.39
N ILE A 171 -4.26 -14.14 -0.72
CA ILE A 171 -3.21 -15.17 -0.68
C ILE A 171 -2.08 -14.82 -1.65
N PHE A 172 -2.39 -14.40 -2.87
CA PHE A 172 -1.41 -13.99 -3.87
C PHE A 172 -0.61 -12.77 -3.42
N ILE A 173 -1.26 -11.75 -2.87
CA ILE A 173 -0.60 -10.56 -2.30
C ILE A 173 0.34 -10.99 -1.16
N SER A 174 -0.05 -11.94 -0.33
CA SER A 174 0.80 -12.46 0.75
C SER A 174 2.04 -13.16 0.21
N PHE A 175 1.88 -14.05 -0.77
CA PHE A 175 3.02 -14.73 -1.40
C PHE A 175 3.95 -13.74 -2.09
N LEU A 176 3.40 -12.71 -2.74
CA LEU A 176 4.17 -11.65 -3.37
C LEU A 176 4.94 -10.83 -2.32
N LEU A 177 4.32 -10.47 -1.18
CA LEU A 177 4.98 -9.78 -0.07
C LEU A 177 6.08 -10.64 0.59
N ILE A 178 5.82 -11.93 0.78
CA ILE A 178 6.82 -12.89 1.28
C ILE A 178 7.98 -13.01 0.28
N GLY A 179 7.69 -13.09 -1.02
CA GLY A 179 8.71 -13.14 -2.06
C GLY A 179 9.57 -11.86 -2.09
N ILE A 180 8.93 -10.69 -2.00
CA ILE A 180 9.64 -9.41 -1.92
C ILE A 180 10.52 -9.39 -0.66
N THR A 181 10.00 -9.76 0.52
CA THR A 181 10.79 -9.72 1.77
C THR A 181 11.97 -10.68 1.76
N ILE A 182 11.84 -11.87 1.16
CA ILE A 182 12.95 -12.82 0.99
C ILE A 182 14.01 -12.27 0.02
N CYS A 183 13.58 -11.65 -1.09
CA CYS A 183 14.48 -11.13 -2.12
C CYS A 183 15.07 -9.75 -1.77
N TRP A 184 14.44 -9.00 -0.86
CA TRP A 184 14.80 -7.62 -0.52
C TRP A 184 16.24 -7.47 -0.03
N PRO A 185 16.80 -8.33 0.85
CA PRO A 185 18.18 -8.23 1.28
C PRO A 185 19.17 -8.36 0.12
N TRP A 186 18.86 -9.21 -0.86
CA TRP A 186 19.70 -9.41 -2.04
C TRP A 186 19.65 -8.20 -2.98
N ILE A 187 18.45 -7.69 -3.26
CA ILE A 187 18.23 -6.47 -4.06
C ILE A 187 18.89 -5.26 -3.40
N TYR A 188 18.69 -5.10 -2.09
CA TYR A 188 19.26 -4.00 -1.30
C TYR A 188 20.80 -4.06 -1.30
N LYS A 189 21.39 -5.26 -1.16
CA LYS A 189 22.84 -5.43 -1.25
C LYS A 189 23.38 -5.03 -2.62
N GLN A 190 22.67 -5.36 -3.70
CA GLN A 190 23.07 -4.93 -5.05
C GLN A 190 22.92 -3.43 -5.26
N TYR A 191 21.82 -2.83 -4.79
CA TYR A 191 21.60 -1.40 -4.86
C TYR A 191 22.69 -0.64 -4.12
N LYS A 192 22.97 -1.01 -2.86
CA LYS A 192 24.02 -0.39 -2.04
C LYS A 192 25.41 -0.54 -2.65
N LYS A 193 25.68 -1.66 -3.33
CA LYS A 193 26.94 -1.84 -4.07
C LYS A 193 27.07 -0.85 -5.24
N ARG A 194 25.98 -0.59 -5.97
CA ARG A 194 25.95 0.39 -7.08
C ARG A 194 26.10 1.82 -6.58
N GLU A 195 25.41 2.15 -5.49
CA GLU A 195 25.51 3.47 -4.85
C GLU A 195 26.93 3.76 -4.36
N ASN A 196 27.55 2.80 -3.67
CA ASN A 196 28.95 2.92 -3.24
C ASN A 196 29.93 3.02 -4.42
N ALA A 197 29.65 2.36 -5.54
CA ALA A 197 30.47 2.46 -6.74
C ALA A 197 30.34 3.84 -7.42
N ALA A 198 29.12 4.37 -7.50
CA ALA A 198 28.87 5.72 -8.01
C ALA A 198 29.57 6.78 -7.15
N GLN A 199 29.49 6.66 -5.82
CA GLN A 199 30.19 7.57 -4.90
C GLN A 199 31.72 7.49 -5.03
N ARG A 200 32.28 6.29 -5.24
CA ARG A 200 33.72 6.14 -5.50
C ARG A 200 34.13 6.82 -6.80
N GLN A 201 33.34 6.63 -7.86
CA GLN A 201 33.61 7.25 -9.15
C GLN A 201 33.51 8.79 -9.09
N GLU A 202 32.56 9.32 -8.32
CA GLU A 202 32.45 10.78 -8.09
C GLU A 202 33.65 11.33 -7.30
N ASN A 203 34.09 10.61 -6.26
CA ASN A 203 35.26 11.01 -5.48
C ASN A 203 36.55 10.93 -6.30
N GLU A 204 36.75 9.86 -7.09
CA GLU A 204 37.89 9.74 -8.01
C GLU A 204 37.88 10.88 -9.04
N HIS A 205 36.71 11.28 -9.54
CA HIS A 205 36.60 12.42 -10.45
C HIS A 205 36.99 13.74 -9.78
N ARG A 206 36.59 13.96 -8.52
CA ARG A 206 36.98 15.16 -7.74
C ARG A 206 38.48 15.18 -7.44
N GLU A 207 39.08 14.05 -7.10
CA GLU A 207 40.52 13.93 -6.87
C GLU A 207 41.31 14.20 -8.16
N ASN A 208 40.91 13.60 -9.28
CA ASN A 208 41.54 13.83 -10.59
C ASN A 208 41.43 15.30 -11.01
N MET A 209 40.29 15.95 -10.78
CA MET A 209 40.13 17.38 -11.03
C MET A 209 41.03 18.22 -10.12
N ALA A 210 41.14 17.89 -8.83
CA ALA A 210 42.02 18.59 -7.90
C ALA A 210 43.50 18.46 -8.29
N GLU A 211 43.95 17.26 -8.67
CA GLU A 211 45.31 17.03 -9.19
C GLU A 211 45.56 17.84 -10.47
N LEU A 212 44.63 17.82 -11.42
CA LEU A 212 44.72 18.60 -12.65
C LEU A 212 44.81 20.11 -12.36
N THR A 213 43.99 20.61 -11.43
CA THR A 213 44.02 22.03 -11.04
C THR A 213 45.36 22.40 -10.41
N SER A 214 45.89 21.54 -9.53
CA SER A 214 47.20 21.75 -8.92
C SER A 214 48.33 21.73 -9.96
N LEU A 215 48.25 20.85 -10.96
CA LEU A 215 49.26 20.73 -12.01
C LEU A 215 49.24 21.96 -12.94
N VAL A 216 48.06 22.45 -13.29
CA VAL A 216 47.88 23.70 -14.04
C VAL A 216 48.44 24.89 -13.25
N GLU A 217 48.14 24.99 -11.95
CA GLU A 217 48.68 26.05 -11.09
C GLU A 217 50.21 25.96 -10.95
N THR A 218 50.76 24.75 -10.86
CA THR A 218 52.21 24.54 -10.80
C THR A 218 52.90 24.93 -12.10
N VAL A 219 52.34 24.57 -13.26
CA VAL A 219 52.86 24.95 -14.58
C VAL A 219 52.78 26.47 -14.78
N LEU A 220 51.65 27.10 -14.44
CA LEU A 220 51.50 28.55 -14.50
C LEU A 220 52.52 29.27 -13.62
N ASN A 221 52.74 28.79 -12.39
CA ASN A 221 53.74 29.37 -11.50
C ASN A 221 55.17 29.16 -12.01
N PHE A 222 55.46 28.03 -12.66
CA PHE A 222 56.77 27.76 -13.26
C PHE A 222 57.05 28.63 -14.49
N GLU A 223 56.03 28.88 -15.33
CA GLU A 223 56.13 29.83 -16.46
C GLU A 223 56.25 31.29 -15.98
N LEU A 224 55.61 31.64 -14.86
CA LEU A 224 55.78 32.96 -14.23
C LEU A 224 57.20 33.15 -13.67
N ASP A 225 57.80 32.15 -13.04
CA ASP A 225 59.19 32.23 -12.54
C ASP A 225 60.24 32.20 -13.66
N GLN A 226 59.97 31.54 -14.79
CA GLN A 226 60.86 31.57 -15.96
C GLN A 226 60.71 32.85 -16.82
N SER A 227 59.67 33.65 -16.60
CA SER A 227 59.43 34.89 -17.35
C SER A 227 59.96 36.15 -16.66
N THR A 228 61.15 36.05 -16.06
CA THR A 228 62.11 37.14 -16.29
C THR A 228 62.62 36.91 -17.72
N ILE A 229 62.10 37.69 -18.70
CA ILE A 229 62.54 37.85 -20.11
C ILE A 229 61.46 37.48 -21.17
N SER A 230 60.60 38.48 -21.43
CA SER A 230 60.24 39.00 -22.77
C SER A 230 59.36 38.22 -23.78
N THR A 231 58.40 37.37 -23.39
CA THR A 231 57.40 36.85 -24.37
C THR A 231 55.95 36.69 -23.84
N LEU A 232 55.51 37.57 -22.94
CA LEU A 232 54.19 37.46 -22.26
C LEU A 232 52.94 37.79 -23.11
N ASN A 233 53.05 38.14 -24.40
CA ASN A 233 51.91 38.72 -25.16
C ASN A 233 51.18 37.80 -26.14
N THR A 234 51.49 36.50 -26.20
CA THR A 234 50.87 35.62 -27.23
C THR A 234 50.08 34.41 -26.70
N TRP A 235 50.23 33.99 -25.44
CA TRP A 235 49.63 32.74 -24.94
C TRP A 235 48.53 32.89 -23.87
N VAL A 236 48.41 34.07 -23.25
CA VAL A 236 47.44 34.37 -22.18
C VAL A 236 45.96 34.20 -22.61
N PRO A 237 45.54 34.59 -23.84
CA PRO A 237 44.14 34.45 -24.24
C PRO A 237 43.70 32.98 -24.42
N SER A 238 44.61 32.10 -24.83
CA SER A 238 44.32 30.68 -25.11
C SER A 238 44.09 29.85 -23.84
N ILE A 239 44.80 30.15 -22.75
CA ILE A 239 44.69 29.41 -21.48
C ILE A 239 43.43 29.83 -20.71
N ILE A 240 43.07 31.12 -20.73
CA ILE A 240 41.83 31.62 -20.13
C ILE A 240 40.59 31.03 -20.83
N ASN A 241 40.67 30.82 -22.14
CA ASN A 241 39.57 30.22 -22.90
C ASN A 241 39.39 28.73 -22.56
N LEU A 242 40.49 28.00 -22.30
CA LEU A 242 40.44 26.62 -21.81
C LEU A 242 39.86 26.53 -20.40
N TYR A 243 40.20 27.48 -19.52
CA TYR A 243 39.64 27.56 -18.17
C TYR A 243 38.13 27.83 -18.15
N HIS A 244 37.65 28.70 -19.05
CA HIS A 244 36.21 28.97 -19.19
C HIS A 244 35.41 27.81 -19.80
N ILE A 245 36.03 27.02 -20.69
CA ILE A 245 35.40 25.82 -21.26
C ILE A 245 35.26 24.72 -20.20
N PHE A 246 36.22 24.59 -19.28
CA PHE A 246 36.18 23.59 -18.21
C PHE A 246 35.25 23.93 -17.03
N GLN A 247 34.83 25.19 -16.85
CA GLN A 247 33.84 25.57 -15.81
C GLN A 247 32.37 25.38 -16.23
N MET A 248 32.07 25.08 -17.50
CA MET A 248 30.70 24.96 -18.02
C MET A 248 30.21 23.50 -18.20
N HIS A 249 30.99 22.50 -17.81
CA HIS A 249 30.63 21.09 -17.83
C HIS A 249 30.82 20.44 -16.46
#